data_AF-A0A2M7G1T2-F1
#
_entry.id   AF-A0A2M7G1T2-F1
#
_cell.length_a   1.000
_cell.length_b   1.000
_cell.length_c   1.000
_cell.angle_alpha   90.00
_cell.angle_beta   90.00
_cell.angle_gamma   90.00
#
_symmetry.space_group_name_H-M   'P 1'
#
loop_
_entity.id
_entity.type
_entity.pdbx_description
1 polymer ?
#
loop_
_entity_poly.entity_id
_entity_poly.type
_entity_poly.pdbx_seq_one_letter_code
_entity_poly.pdbx_strand_id
1 'polypeptide(L)'
;MQKKYKNFQEFWPFYVQEHKHPLNRKLHFLGTGLALGCATLAASRRRPRLFLLAPLLGYFFAWMGHFVVEKNRPATFKYPLFSLRGDFKMFGMMATGRMNEEIQRILLEAESEADSATQAEQLQTEEFDEWADLDALEEDAEDLPDYV
;
A
#
# COMPACT_ATOMS: atom_id res chain seq x y z
N MET A 1 7.77 4.83 -13.53
CA MET A 1 6.34 4.96 -13.92
C MET A 1 5.46 4.74 -12.68
N GLN A 2 4.39 5.52 -12.47
CA GLN A 2 3.47 5.30 -11.34
C GLN A 2 2.69 4.00 -11.56
N LYS A 3 2.70 3.06 -10.61
CA LYS A 3 1.94 1.80 -10.66
C LYS A 3 0.45 2.12 -10.81
N LYS A 4 -0.16 1.67 -11.91
CA LYS A 4 -1.60 1.81 -12.17
C LYS A 4 -2.32 0.53 -11.76
N TYR A 5 -3.25 0.63 -10.82
CA TYR A 5 -4.05 -0.52 -10.38
C TYR A 5 -5.25 -0.70 -11.32
N LYS A 6 -5.40 -1.88 -11.92
CA LYS A 6 -6.47 -2.16 -12.89
C LYS A 6 -7.75 -2.65 -12.22
N ASN A 7 -7.63 -3.26 -11.05
CA ASN A 7 -8.75 -3.77 -10.28
C ASN A 7 -8.53 -3.58 -8.78
N PHE A 8 -9.59 -3.80 -8.00
CA PHE A 8 -9.55 -3.61 -6.56
C PHE A 8 -8.62 -4.61 -5.84
N GLN A 9 -8.45 -5.81 -6.39
CA GLN A 9 -7.60 -6.84 -5.77
C GLN A 9 -6.13 -6.43 -5.81
N GLU A 10 -5.68 -5.85 -6.92
CA GLU A 10 -4.34 -5.26 -7.06
C GLU A 10 -4.17 -4.00 -6.21
N PHE A 11 -5.23 -3.19 -6.08
CA PHE A 11 -5.22 -1.96 -5.28
C PHE A 11 -5.19 -2.23 -3.77
N TRP A 12 -5.80 -3.32 -3.31
CA TRP A 12 -6.03 -3.58 -1.90
C TRP A 12 -4.73 -3.68 -1.08
N PRO A 13 -3.69 -4.43 -1.48
CA PRO A 13 -2.41 -4.43 -0.77
C PRO A 13 -1.81 -3.03 -0.61
N PHE A 14 -1.84 -2.22 -1.66
CA PHE A 14 -1.40 -0.82 -1.60
C PHE A 14 -2.25 0.01 -0.63
N TYR A 15 -3.58 -0.12 -0.70
CA TYR A 15 -4.48 0.58 0.22
C TYR A 15 -4.18 0.23 1.68
N VAL A 16 -3.98 -1.05 1.99
CA VAL A 16 -3.67 -1.50 3.36
C VAL A 16 -2.32 -0.93 3.83
N GLN A 17 -1.33 -0.89 2.93
CA GLN A 17 -0.04 -0.28 3.21
C GLN A 17 -0.10 1.23 3.45
N GLU A 18 -1.07 1.94 2.88
CA GLU A 18 -1.32 3.35 3.19
C GLU A 18 -1.97 3.57 4.57
N HIS A 19 -2.34 2.48 5.27
CA HIS A 19 -2.99 2.48 6.59
C HIS A 19 -2.28 1.56 7.60
N LYS A 20 -0.94 1.49 7.54
CA LYS A 20 -0.11 0.65 8.42
C LYS A 20 -0.25 1.02 9.89
N HIS A 21 -0.43 2.29 10.21
CA HIS A 21 -0.50 2.74 11.59
C HIS A 21 -1.89 2.47 12.22
N PRO A 22 -1.97 1.80 13.38
CA PRO A 22 -3.25 1.44 14.01
C PRO A 22 -4.13 2.64 14.34
N LEU A 23 -3.53 3.79 14.72
CA LEU A 23 -4.28 5.02 14.95
C LEU A 23 -4.96 5.55 13.69
N ASN A 24 -4.30 5.47 12.52
CA ASN A 24 -4.87 5.90 11.26
C ASN A 24 -6.15 5.08 10.96
N ARG A 25 -6.06 3.75 11.10
CA ARG A 25 -7.22 2.85 10.94
C ARG A 25 -8.35 3.16 11.91
N LYS A 26 -8.05 3.43 13.18
CA LYS A 26 -9.06 3.80 14.17
C LYS A 26 -9.77 5.11 13.81
N LEU A 27 -9.04 6.10 13.30
CA LEU A 27 -9.62 7.35 12.83
C LEU A 27 -10.54 7.11 11.62
N HIS A 28 -10.11 6.31 10.64
CA HIS A 28 -10.98 5.91 9.52
C HIS A 28 -12.22 5.14 9.98
N PHE A 29 -12.08 4.23 10.95
CA PHE A 29 -13.19 3.48 11.51
C PHE A 29 -14.22 4.41 12.17
N LEU A 30 -13.75 5.37 12.98
CA LEU A 30 -14.60 6.38 13.61
C LEU A 30 -15.28 7.26 12.56
N GLY A 31 -14.53 7.78 11.60
CA GLY A 31 -15.07 8.63 10.52
C GLY A 31 -16.13 7.92 9.68
N THR A 32 -15.87 6.67 9.28
CA THR A 32 -16.80 5.85 8.50
C THR A 32 -18.05 5.52 9.30
N GLY A 33 -17.90 5.15 10.57
CA GLY A 33 -19.03 4.87 11.48
C GLY A 33 -19.92 6.10 11.68
N LEU A 34 -19.33 7.28 11.89
CA LEU A 34 -20.06 8.54 12.00
C LEU A 34 -20.77 8.90 10.70
N ALA A 35 -20.12 8.73 9.54
CA ALA A 35 -20.72 8.97 8.24
C ALA A 35 -21.95 8.07 8.00
N LEU A 36 -21.84 6.77 8.31
CA LEU A 36 -22.94 5.81 8.24
C LEU A 36 -24.07 6.15 9.22
N GLY A 37 -23.73 6.55 10.45
CA GLY A 37 -24.70 7.01 11.44
C GLY A 37 -25.48 8.23 10.99
N CYS A 38 -24.79 9.24 10.44
CA CYS A 38 -25.42 10.43 9.87
C CYS A 38 -26.31 10.11 8.67
N ALA A 39 -25.86 9.25 7.75
CA ALA A 39 -26.65 8.81 6.60
C ALA A 39 -27.93 8.06 7.04
N THR A 40 -27.81 7.18 8.02
CA THR A 40 -28.96 6.44 8.60
C THR A 40 -29.94 7.40 9.28
N LEU A 41 -29.43 8.39 10.02
CA LEU A 41 -30.25 9.43 10.64
C LEU A 41 -30.94 10.33 9.60
N ALA A 42 -30.23 10.70 8.53
CA ALA A 42 -30.77 11.48 7.42
C ALA A 42 -31.96 10.77 6.76
N ALA A 43 -31.80 9.48 6.47
CA ALA A 43 -32.83 8.65 5.87
C ALA A 43 -34.04 8.47 6.80
N SER A 44 -33.82 8.06 8.05
CA SER A 44 -34.89 7.84 9.03
C SER A 44 -35.70 9.09 9.35
N ARG A 45 -35.05 10.27 9.41
CA ARG A 45 -35.72 11.56 9.69
C ARG A 45 -36.21 12.27 8.43
N ARG A 46 -35.99 11.71 7.23
CA ARG A 46 -36.26 12.37 5.93
C ARG A 46 -35.67 13.79 5.84
N ARG A 47 -34.48 13.98 6.41
CA ARG A 47 -33.76 15.27 6.43
C ARG A 47 -32.54 15.18 5.52
N PRO A 48 -32.67 15.47 4.21
CA PRO A 48 -31.58 15.26 3.26
C PRO A 48 -30.34 16.12 3.55
N ARG A 49 -30.51 17.26 4.24
CA ARG A 49 -29.39 18.11 4.68
C ARG A 49 -28.38 17.37 5.56
N LEU A 50 -28.81 16.35 6.30
CA LEU A 50 -27.92 15.54 7.13
C LEU A 50 -26.96 14.66 6.30
N PHE A 51 -27.26 14.38 5.03
CA PHE A 51 -26.31 13.69 4.15
C PHE A 51 -25.04 14.51 3.89
N LEU A 52 -25.08 15.83 4.01
CA LEU A 52 -23.90 16.68 3.85
C LEU A 52 -22.91 16.53 5.01
N LEU A 53 -23.38 16.14 6.19
CA LEU A 53 -22.53 15.89 7.35
C LEU A 53 -21.74 14.58 7.22
N ALA A 54 -22.28 13.59 6.51
CA ALA A 54 -21.63 12.29 6.34
C ALA A 54 -20.25 12.37 5.68
N PRO A 55 -20.07 13.00 4.49
CA PRO A 55 -18.74 13.14 3.89
C PRO A 55 -17.86 14.07 4.72
N LEU A 56 -18.41 15.10 5.37
CA LEU A 56 -17.63 16.03 6.20
C LEU A 56 -16.96 15.30 7.38
N LEU A 57 -17.71 14.48 8.12
CA LEU A 57 -17.15 13.70 9.22
C LEU A 57 -16.22 12.60 8.71
N GLY A 58 -16.61 11.88 7.65
CA GLY A 58 -15.76 10.85 7.05
C GLY A 58 -14.39 11.38 6.62
N TYR A 59 -14.37 12.45 5.82
CA TYR A 59 -13.12 13.04 5.33
C TYR A 59 -12.30 13.67 6.44
N PHE A 60 -12.93 14.33 7.41
CA PHE A 60 -12.20 14.97 8.51
C PHE A 60 -11.31 13.96 9.26
N PHE A 61 -11.88 12.85 9.73
CA PHE A 61 -11.11 11.83 10.46
C PHE A 61 -10.13 11.07 9.56
N ALA A 62 -10.51 10.76 8.32
CA ALA A 62 -9.62 10.10 7.36
C ALA A 62 -8.38 10.96 7.05
N TRP A 63 -8.57 12.26 6.80
CA TRP A 63 -7.47 13.17 6.52
C TRP A 63 -6.58 13.41 7.73
N MET A 64 -7.13 13.48 8.94
CA MET A 64 -6.30 13.52 10.15
C MET A 64 -5.39 12.29 10.24
N GLY A 65 -5.93 11.10 9.95
CA GLY A 65 -5.15 9.88 9.90
C GLY A 65 -4.02 9.92 8.86
N HIS A 66 -4.35 10.23 7.61
CA HIS A 66 -3.35 10.29 6.54
C HIS A 66 -2.28 11.37 6.74
N PHE A 67 -2.68 12.62 7.02
CA PHE A 67 -1.72 13.73 7.04
C PHE A 67 -0.94 13.84 8.34
N VAL A 68 -1.55 13.51 9.49
CA VAL A 68 -0.90 13.66 10.81
C VAL A 68 -0.20 12.37 11.23
N VAL A 69 -0.84 11.21 11.01
CA VAL A 69 -0.34 9.92 11.50
C VAL A 69 0.58 9.26 10.47
N GLU A 70 0.08 8.97 9.27
CA GLU A 70 0.87 8.30 8.23
C GLU A 70 1.82 9.25 7.49
N LYS A 71 1.50 10.55 7.48
CA LYS A 71 2.18 11.58 6.69
C LYS A 71 2.23 11.25 5.19
N ASN A 72 1.20 10.59 4.68
CA ASN A 72 1.03 10.28 3.26
C ASN A 72 -0.14 11.06 2.65
N ARG A 73 -0.27 10.99 1.32
CA ARG A 73 -1.39 11.59 0.60
C ARG A 73 -2.46 10.51 0.37
N PRO A 74 -3.72 10.75 0.77
CA PRO A 74 -4.80 9.79 0.57
C PRO A 74 -4.85 9.23 -0.86
N ALA A 75 -4.93 7.90 -0.97
CA ALA A 75 -5.10 7.21 -2.25
C ALA A 75 -6.36 7.67 -3.00
N THR A 76 -7.35 8.23 -2.29
CA THR A 76 -8.61 8.76 -2.83
C THR A 76 -8.40 9.80 -3.91
N PHE A 77 -7.29 10.55 -3.90
CA PHE A 77 -6.96 11.51 -4.95
C PHE A 77 -6.63 10.85 -6.29
N LYS A 78 -6.17 9.59 -6.28
CA LYS A 78 -5.83 8.83 -7.48
C LYS A 78 -6.91 7.80 -7.84
N TYR A 79 -7.49 7.13 -6.84
CA TYR A 79 -8.44 6.04 -7.01
C TYR A 79 -9.68 6.22 -6.12
N PRO A 80 -10.53 7.23 -6.36
CA PRO A 80 -11.59 7.61 -5.44
C PRO A 80 -12.58 6.47 -5.14
N LEU A 81 -13.01 5.71 -6.16
CA LEU A 81 -13.94 4.61 -5.99
C LEU A 81 -13.30 3.41 -5.28
N PHE A 82 -12.03 3.10 -5.56
CA PHE A 82 -11.35 2.01 -4.86
C PHE A 82 -11.03 2.37 -3.42
N SER A 83 -10.66 3.62 -3.14
CA SER A 83 -10.47 4.10 -1.76
C SER A 83 -11.76 4.04 -0.97
N LEU A 84 -12.90 4.48 -1.53
CA LEU A 84 -14.19 4.38 -0.86
C LEU A 84 -14.56 2.92 -0.56
N ARG A 85 -14.39 2.02 -1.53
CA ARG A 85 -14.58 0.58 -1.31
C ARG A 85 -13.62 0.03 -0.26
N GLY A 86 -12.38 0.52 -0.25
CA GLY A 86 -11.35 0.19 0.71
C GLY A 86 -11.76 0.57 2.13
N ASP A 87 -12.29 1.78 2.33
CA ASP A 87 -12.76 2.27 3.62
C ASP A 87 -13.87 1.38 4.18
N PHE A 88 -14.86 1.00 3.36
CA PHE A 88 -15.91 0.07 3.79
C PHE A 88 -15.39 -1.34 4.07
N LYS A 89 -14.47 -1.87 3.25
CA LYS A 89 -13.85 -3.18 3.48
C LYS A 89 -13.06 -3.17 4.79
N MET A 90 -12.21 -2.17 5.01
CA MET A 90 -11.45 -2.00 6.25
C MET A 90 -12.38 -1.83 7.45
N PHE A 91 -13.43 -1.02 7.34
CA PHE A 91 -14.44 -0.86 8.39
C PHE A 91 -15.07 -2.20 8.79
N GLY A 92 -15.49 -2.99 7.79
CA GLY A 92 -16.04 -4.33 8.03
C GLY A 92 -15.02 -5.27 8.69
N MET A 93 -13.78 -5.30 8.20
CA MET A 93 -12.72 -6.14 8.78
C MET A 93 -12.37 -5.73 10.21
N MET A 94 -12.36 -4.44 10.52
CA MET A 94 -12.16 -3.92 11.87
C MET A 94 -13.33 -4.29 12.79
N ALA A 95 -14.57 -4.16 12.31
CA ALA A 95 -15.76 -4.56 13.05
C ALA A 95 -15.78 -6.06 13.37
N THR A 96 -15.24 -6.90 12.48
CA THR A 96 -15.13 -8.35 12.69
C THR A 96 -13.80 -8.79 13.33
N GLY A 97 -12.90 -7.87 13.71
CA GLY A 97 -11.60 -8.19 14.31
C GLY A 97 -10.53 -8.76 13.37
N ARG A 98 -10.77 -8.81 12.06
CA ARG A 98 -9.91 -9.44 11.04
C ARG A 98 -8.85 -8.50 10.44
N MET A 99 -8.90 -7.21 10.74
CA MET A 99 -8.04 -6.22 10.07
C MET A 99 -6.56 -6.34 10.46
N ASN A 100 -6.27 -6.73 11.70
CA ASN A 100 -4.89 -6.84 12.16
C ASN A 100 -4.17 -7.99 11.46
N GLU A 101 -4.82 -9.15 11.33
CA GLU A 101 -4.30 -10.32 10.60
C GLU A 101 -4.00 -9.96 9.13
N GLU A 102 -4.91 -9.26 8.48
CA GLU A 102 -4.74 -8.85 7.07
C GLU A 102 -3.56 -7.90 6.86
N ILE A 103 -3.28 -7.01 7.82
CA ILE A 103 -2.09 -6.15 7.76
C ILE A 103 -0.83 -6.94 7.90
N GLN A 104 -0.77 -7.86 8.87
CA GLN A 104 0.41 -8.69 9.03
C GLN A 104 0.68 -9.51 7.76
N ARG A 105 -0.36 -10.11 7.19
CA ARG A 105 -0.27 -10.84 5.91
C ARG A 105 0.34 -9.97 4.81
N ILE A 106 -0.21 -8.77 4.58
CA ILE A 106 0.23 -7.89 3.50
C ILE A 106 1.63 -7.31 3.74
N LEU A 107 2.00 -7.05 5.00
CA LEU A 107 3.34 -6.58 5.35
C LEU A 107 4.39 -7.67 5.14
N LEU A 108 4.11 -8.89 5.57
CA LEU A 108 4.98 -10.04 5.34
C LEU A 108 5.16 -10.35 3.86
N GLU A 109 4.07 -10.30 3.08
CA GLU A 109 4.12 -10.43 1.61
C GLU A 109 5.04 -9.35 1.01
N ALA A 110 4.87 -8.09 1.41
CA ALA A 110 5.68 -6.98 0.92
C ALA A 110 7.16 -7.08 1.30
N GLU A 111 7.47 -7.55 2.51
CA GLU A 111 8.84 -7.82 2.97
C GLU A 111 9.47 -8.94 2.13
N SER A 112 8.77 -10.06 1.92
CA SER A 112 9.27 -11.18 1.13
C SER A 112 9.53 -10.83 -0.34
N GLU A 113 8.69 -9.96 -0.93
CA GLU A 113 8.88 -9.44 -2.29
C GLU A 113 10.13 -8.54 -2.37
N ALA A 114 10.37 -7.71 -1.35
CA ALA A 114 11.53 -6.83 -1.28
C ALA A 114 12.84 -7.61 -1.09
N ASP A 115 12.84 -8.63 -0.24
CA ASP A 115 14.00 -9.50 -0.01
C ASP A 115 14.35 -10.28 -1.28
N SER A 116 13.35 -10.83 -1.96
CA SER A 116 13.54 -11.56 -3.22
C SER A 116 14.10 -10.65 -4.34
N ALA A 117 13.60 -9.41 -4.43
CA ALA A 117 14.10 -8.44 -5.40
C ALA A 117 15.55 -8.04 -5.10
N THR A 118 15.89 -7.83 -3.83
CA THR A 118 17.25 -7.50 -3.39
C THR A 118 18.22 -8.64 -3.69
N GLN A 119 17.84 -9.89 -3.40
CA GLN A 119 18.67 -11.05 -3.70
C GLN A 119 18.88 -11.26 -5.21
N ALA A 120 17.85 -11.03 -6.03
CA ALA A 120 17.98 -11.11 -7.48
C ALA A 120 18.94 -10.04 -8.03
N GLU A 121 18.88 -8.81 -7.51
CA GLU A 121 19.81 -7.73 -7.89
C GLU A 121 21.26 -8.03 -7.47
N GLN A 122 21.45 -8.62 -6.28
CA GLN A 122 22.77 -9.06 -5.81
C GLN A 122 23.36 -10.18 -6.68
N LEU A 123 22.58 -11.21 -6.99
CA LEU A 123 23.03 -12.32 -7.86
C LEU A 123 23.39 -11.83 -9.27
N GLN A 124 22.62 -10.90 -9.83
CA GLN A 124 22.95 -10.29 -11.13
C GLN A 124 24.24 -9.47 -11.09
N THR A 125 24.53 -8.83 -9.96
CA THR A 125 25.77 -8.05 -9.78
C THR A 125 26.98 -8.97 -9.60
N GLU A 126 26.86 -10.00 -8.75
CA GLU A 126 27.93 -11.00 -8.55
C GLU A 126 28.23 -11.78 -9.84
N GLU A 127 27.20 -12.17 -10.60
CA GLU A 127 27.39 -12.78 -11.92
C GLU A 127 28.15 -11.81 -12.84
N PHE A 128 27.70 -10.56 -12.97
CA PHE A 128 28.38 -9.56 -13.81
C PHE A 128 29.86 -9.36 -13.44
N ASP A 129 30.17 -9.26 -12.15
CA ASP A 129 31.56 -9.09 -11.67
C ASP A 129 32.41 -10.33 -11.99
N GLU A 130 31.86 -11.55 -11.85
CA GLU A 130 32.55 -12.81 -12.21
C GLU A 130 32.90 -12.86 -13.71
N TRP A 131 31.97 -12.46 -14.60
CA TRP A 131 32.25 -12.41 -16.04
C TRP A 131 33.28 -11.33 -16.41
N ALA A 132 33.26 -10.18 -15.75
CA ALA A 132 34.24 -9.11 -15.99
C ALA A 132 35.66 -9.51 -15.56
N ASP A 133 35.79 -10.26 -14.46
CA ASP A 133 37.07 -10.82 -14.01
C ASP A 133 37.58 -11.89 -14.99
N LEU A 134 36.69 -12.71 -15.57
CA LEU A 134 37.08 -13.71 -16.59
C LEU A 134 37.57 -13.07 -17.89
N ASP A 135 36.88 -12.03 -18.38
CA ASP A 135 37.31 -11.30 -19.58
C ASP A 135 38.69 -10.65 -19.38
N ALA A 136 38.96 -10.11 -18.18
CA ALA A 136 40.28 -9.57 -17.83
C ALA A 136 41.38 -10.65 -17.80
N LEU A 137 41.06 -11.85 -17.32
CA LEU A 137 42.00 -12.98 -17.32
C LEU A 137 42.23 -13.56 -18.73
N GLU A 138 41.24 -13.50 -19.62
CA GLU A 138 41.37 -13.93 -21.01
C GLU A 138 42.20 -12.94 -21.83
N GLU A 139 42.02 -11.63 -21.62
CA GLU A 139 42.85 -10.57 -22.24
C GLU A 139 44.33 -10.70 -21.83
N ASP A 140 44.62 -10.98 -20.56
CA ASP A 140 45.99 -11.22 -20.07
C ASP A 140 46.60 -12.54 -20.58
N ALA A 141 45.78 -13.54 -20.94
CA ALA A 141 46.24 -14.84 -21.42
C ALA A 141 46.59 -14.86 -22.91
N GLU A 142 45.99 -13.99 -23.73
CA GLU A 142 46.32 -13.84 -25.15
C GLU A 142 47.73 -13.25 -25.40
N ASP A 143 48.34 -12.60 -24.41
CA ASP A 143 49.64 -11.92 -24.51
C ASP A 143 50.83 -12.80 -24.04
N LEU A 144 50.61 -14.11 -23.85
CA LEU A 144 51.68 -15.04 -23.47
C LEU A 144 52.56 -15.42 -24.69
N PRO A 145 53.90 -15.32 -24.58
CA PRO A 145 54.78 -15.67 -25.68
C PRO A 145 54.75 -17.18 -25.96
N ASP A 146 54.60 -17.55 -27.23
CA ASP A 146 54.72 -18.93 -27.72
C ASP A 146 56.10 -19.49 -27.33
N TYR A 147 56.13 -20.33 -26.30
CA TYR A 147 57.35 -21.04 -25.90
C TYR A 147 57.53 -22.26 -26.81
N VAL A 148 58.43 -22.12 -27.79
CA VAL A 148 58.96 -23.17 -28.68
C VAL A 148 60.20 -23.81 -28.08
#